data_AF-A0A1D8QXT2-F1
#
_entry.id   AF-A0A1D8QXT2-F1
#
_cell.length_a   1.000
_cell.length_b   1.000
_cell.length_c   1.000
_cell.angle_alpha   90.00
_cell.angle_beta   90.00
_cell.angle_gamma   90.00
#
_symmetry.space_group_name_H-M   'P 1'
#
loop_
_entity.id
_entity.type
_entity.pdbx_description
1 polymer ?
#
loop_
_entity_poly.entity_id
_entity_poly.type
_entity_poly.pdbx_seq_one_letter_code
_entity_poly.pdbx_strand_id
1 'polypeptide(L)'
;MSGFVYCKDPDVNCAKSIGDVDAAFCAVDKFIDASALEKISQNLCGITTYVVAPAKPPDARRNVLALTFAAIIAQELGLELADNIFQYPRAKRDRNGNFVFRIANAPEFFGDIVANADYVVVDDVLTYGGTLAGLRAYIECNGGRVICMSTLAGNPPGEEQIAVTPSSIASLSRMEGGKLNEFFLEVLGYGLDCFTEREAGKLRSLLQKEWKKNFSLDFLRKRILRERHEAATG
;
A
#
# COMPACT_ATOMS: atom_id res chain seq x y z
N MET A 1 18.96 7.20 -5.80
CA MET A 1 19.20 7.06 -7.26
C MET A 1 18.43 5.91 -7.90
N SER A 2 17.95 4.90 -7.16
CA SER A 2 17.24 3.71 -7.68
C SER A 2 15.89 4.01 -8.36
N GLY A 3 15.06 4.89 -7.80
CA GLY A 3 13.72 5.17 -8.34
C GLY A 3 13.69 5.77 -9.76
N PHE A 4 14.76 6.44 -10.20
CA PHE A 4 14.83 7.00 -11.56
C PHE A 4 15.22 5.95 -12.61
N VAL A 5 15.94 4.89 -12.21
CA VAL A 5 16.31 3.77 -13.08
C VAL A 5 15.10 2.87 -13.29
N TYR A 6 14.38 2.54 -12.21
CA TYR A 6 13.19 1.70 -12.25
C TYR A 6 12.11 2.23 -13.22
N CYS A 7 11.78 3.52 -13.16
CA CYS A 7 10.74 4.11 -14.00
C CYS A 7 11.09 4.20 -15.50
N LYS A 8 12.37 4.06 -15.86
CA LYS A 8 12.86 4.13 -17.24
C LYS A 8 13.17 2.76 -17.83
N ASP A 9 13.03 1.72 -17.02
CA ASP A 9 13.35 0.36 -17.43
C ASP A 9 12.33 -0.16 -18.47
N PRO A 10 12.77 -0.66 -19.64
CA PRO A 10 11.87 -1.18 -20.66
C PRO A 10 10.98 -2.33 -20.16
N ASP A 11 11.53 -3.20 -19.32
CA ASP A 11 10.83 -4.39 -18.86
C ASP A 11 9.73 -4.00 -17.85
N VAL A 12 10.04 -3.05 -16.96
CA VAL A 12 9.03 -2.42 -16.08
C VAL A 12 7.90 -1.80 -16.90
N ASN A 13 8.22 -1.12 -18.01
CA ASN A 13 7.22 -0.48 -18.86
C ASN A 13 6.32 -1.49 -19.58
N CYS A 14 6.88 -2.56 -20.14
CA CYS A 14 6.13 -3.64 -20.78
C CYS A 14 5.23 -4.37 -19.76
N ALA A 15 5.77 -4.74 -18.61
CA ALA A 15 5.02 -5.38 -17.52
C ALA A 15 3.83 -4.52 -17.04
N LYS A 16 4.02 -3.21 -16.92
CA LYS A 16 2.98 -2.28 -16.46
C LYS A 16 1.94 -1.93 -17.53
N SER A 17 2.37 -1.82 -18.78
CA SER A 17 1.58 -1.22 -19.85
C SER A 17 0.91 -2.23 -20.76
N ILE A 18 1.38 -3.45 -20.87
CA ILE A 18 0.76 -4.47 -21.73
C ILE A 18 0.61 -5.82 -21.04
N GLY A 19 1.09 -5.95 -19.80
CA GLY A 19 0.97 -7.19 -19.03
C GLY A 19 1.96 -8.27 -19.46
N ASP A 20 3.11 -7.86 -20.02
CA ASP A 20 4.16 -8.78 -20.43
C ASP A 20 4.78 -9.46 -19.21
N VAL A 21 4.56 -10.77 -19.09
CA VAL A 21 4.99 -11.58 -17.94
C VAL A 21 6.49 -11.83 -17.97
N ASP A 22 7.08 -12.06 -19.14
CA ASP A 22 8.53 -12.30 -19.27
C ASP A 22 9.30 -11.04 -18.90
N ALA A 23 8.83 -9.87 -19.39
CA ALA A 23 9.35 -8.58 -18.96
C ALA A 23 9.18 -8.38 -17.44
N ALA A 24 8.06 -8.79 -16.86
CA ALA A 24 7.88 -8.68 -15.41
C ALA A 24 8.90 -9.53 -14.63
N PHE A 25 9.21 -10.75 -15.09
CA PHE A 25 10.26 -11.58 -14.50
C PHE A 25 11.62 -10.90 -14.59
N CYS A 26 12.02 -10.44 -15.78
CA CYS A 26 13.30 -9.72 -15.96
C CYS A 26 13.39 -8.49 -15.07
N ALA A 27 12.30 -7.72 -14.95
CA ALA A 27 12.26 -6.55 -14.09
C ALA A 27 12.39 -6.92 -12.60
N VAL A 28 11.66 -7.93 -12.12
CA VAL A 28 11.75 -8.34 -10.71
C VAL A 28 13.14 -8.87 -10.39
N ASP A 29 13.68 -9.78 -11.21
CA ASP A 29 15.02 -10.36 -11.02
C ASP A 29 16.10 -9.28 -10.92
N LYS A 30 15.95 -8.20 -11.71
CA LYS A 30 16.88 -7.06 -11.70
C LYS A 30 16.79 -6.19 -10.45
N PHE A 31 15.61 -6.06 -9.85
CA PHE A 31 15.35 -5.10 -8.76
C PHE A 31 15.13 -5.74 -7.40
N ILE A 32 14.95 -7.06 -7.33
CA ILE A 32 14.85 -7.76 -6.06
C ILE A 32 16.17 -7.66 -5.29
N ASP A 33 16.06 -7.42 -3.99
CA ASP A 33 17.22 -7.33 -3.09
C ASP A 33 17.26 -8.61 -2.24
N ALA A 34 18.38 -9.34 -2.28
CA ALA A 34 18.60 -10.52 -1.46
C ALA A 34 18.41 -10.22 0.04
N SER A 35 18.77 -9.03 0.50
CA SER A 35 18.56 -8.61 1.89
C SER A 35 17.08 -8.48 2.25
N ALA A 36 16.21 -8.19 1.27
CA ALA A 36 14.77 -8.14 1.48
C ALA A 36 14.19 -9.56 1.65
N LEU A 37 14.67 -10.54 0.88
CA LEU A 37 14.30 -11.95 1.06
C LEU A 37 14.70 -12.47 2.44
N GLU A 38 15.92 -12.17 2.89
CA GLU A 38 16.40 -12.52 4.23
C GLU A 38 15.53 -11.91 5.33
N LYS A 39 15.19 -10.61 5.22
CA LYS A 39 14.32 -9.93 6.17
C LYS A 39 12.92 -10.52 6.20
N ILE A 40 12.34 -10.88 5.05
CA ILE A 40 11.03 -11.55 5.02
C ILE A 40 11.14 -12.91 5.71
N SER A 41 12.15 -13.71 5.37
CA SER A 41 12.40 -15.04 5.94
C SER A 41 12.53 -15.01 7.47
N GLN A 42 13.23 -14.00 8.02
CA GLN A 42 13.40 -13.82 9.46
C GLN A 42 12.09 -13.53 10.23
N ASN A 43 11.04 -13.07 9.54
CA ASN A 43 9.73 -12.80 10.15
C ASN A 43 8.78 -14.01 10.07
N LEU A 44 9.18 -15.12 9.43
CA LEU A 44 8.36 -16.31 9.30
C LEU A 44 8.33 -17.09 10.63
N CYS A 45 7.13 -17.48 11.06
CA CYS A 45 6.90 -18.14 12.35
C CYS A 45 6.45 -19.61 12.23
N GLY A 46 6.61 -20.24 11.07
CA GLY A 46 6.14 -21.62 10.82
C GLY A 46 4.61 -21.77 10.72
N ILE A 47 3.89 -20.65 10.65
CA ILE A 47 2.46 -20.57 10.35
C ILE A 47 2.29 -20.48 8.84
N THR A 48 1.20 -21.04 8.29
CA THR A 48 0.84 -20.87 6.87
C THR A 48 0.90 -19.40 6.50
N THR A 49 1.80 -19.08 5.57
CA THR A 49 2.07 -17.71 5.14
C THR A 49 1.77 -17.57 3.67
N TYR A 50 0.98 -16.56 3.33
CA TYR A 50 0.65 -16.19 1.97
C TYR A 50 1.44 -14.96 1.54
N VAL A 51 1.87 -14.91 0.28
CA VAL A 51 2.37 -13.70 -0.36
C VAL A 51 1.24 -13.12 -1.19
N VAL A 52 0.99 -11.82 -1.03
CA VAL A 52 -0.11 -11.13 -1.71
C VAL A 52 0.36 -9.83 -2.32
N ALA A 53 -0.16 -9.51 -3.51
CA ALA A 53 0.07 -8.24 -4.17
C ALA A 53 -1.25 -7.56 -4.54
N PRO A 54 -1.30 -6.22 -4.60
CA PRO A 54 -2.47 -5.51 -5.07
C PRO A 54 -2.64 -5.74 -6.58
N ALA A 55 -3.47 -6.71 -6.95
CA ALA A 55 -3.77 -7.04 -8.33
C ALA A 55 -5.24 -6.76 -8.66
N LYS A 56 -5.51 -6.31 -9.88
CA LYS A 56 -6.88 -6.30 -10.40
C LYS A 56 -7.32 -7.73 -10.76
N PRO A 57 -8.64 -7.99 -10.85
CA PRO A 57 -9.16 -9.22 -11.42
C PRO A 57 -8.60 -9.49 -12.83
N PRO A 58 -8.48 -10.76 -13.26
CA PRO A 58 -7.82 -11.13 -14.52
C PRO A 58 -8.32 -10.39 -15.77
N ASP A 59 -9.64 -10.14 -15.87
CA ASP A 59 -10.30 -9.44 -16.98
C ASP A 59 -9.98 -7.93 -17.04
N ALA A 60 -9.64 -7.33 -15.90
CA ALA A 60 -9.27 -5.92 -15.78
C ALA A 60 -7.76 -5.70 -15.54
N ARG A 61 -6.97 -6.78 -15.50
CA ARG A 61 -5.54 -6.76 -15.20
C ARG A 61 -4.74 -6.31 -16.41
N ARG A 62 -3.81 -5.40 -16.16
CA ARG A 62 -2.89 -4.87 -17.18
C ARG A 62 -1.48 -4.76 -16.66
N ASN A 63 -1.32 -4.24 -15.44
CA ASN A 63 -0.05 -4.30 -14.73
C ASN A 63 0.08 -5.66 -14.04
N VAL A 64 1.11 -6.42 -14.40
CA VAL A 64 1.40 -7.75 -13.81
C VAL A 64 2.60 -7.73 -12.86
N LEU A 65 3.29 -6.60 -12.72
CA LEU A 65 4.59 -6.53 -12.06
C LEU A 65 4.55 -6.87 -10.56
N ALA A 66 3.59 -6.30 -9.82
CA ALA A 66 3.43 -6.60 -8.39
C ALA A 66 3.04 -8.07 -8.15
N LEU A 67 2.22 -8.64 -9.02
CA LEU A 67 1.82 -10.05 -8.92
C LEU A 67 2.99 -10.99 -9.23
N THR A 68 3.77 -10.70 -10.28
CA THR A 68 4.99 -11.45 -10.58
C THR A 68 5.98 -11.37 -9.43
N PHE A 69 6.10 -10.21 -8.78
CA PHE A 69 6.92 -10.07 -7.58
C PHE A 69 6.41 -10.96 -6.44
N ALA A 70 5.10 -11.00 -6.18
CA ALA A 70 4.53 -11.91 -5.18
C ALA A 70 4.81 -13.38 -5.50
N ALA A 71 4.64 -13.79 -6.75
CA ALA A 71 4.89 -15.16 -7.21
C ALA A 71 6.35 -15.58 -7.00
N ILE A 72 7.31 -14.69 -7.32
CA ILE A 72 8.74 -14.95 -7.10
C ILE A 72 9.05 -15.08 -5.61
N ILE A 73 8.56 -14.16 -4.76
CA ILE A 73 8.78 -14.28 -3.30
C ILE A 73 8.18 -15.59 -2.75
N ALA A 74 6.98 -15.95 -3.20
CA ALA A 74 6.34 -17.20 -2.78
C ALA A 74 7.17 -18.42 -3.19
N GLN A 75 7.66 -18.45 -4.43
CA GLN A 75 8.51 -19.52 -4.93
C GLN A 75 9.85 -19.62 -4.18
N GLU A 76 10.57 -18.51 -4.03
CA GLU A 76 11.90 -18.47 -3.40
C GLU A 76 11.87 -18.85 -1.90
N LEU A 77 10.78 -18.53 -1.20
CA LEU A 77 10.65 -18.79 0.23
C LEU A 77 9.78 -20.02 0.56
N GLY A 78 9.24 -20.72 -0.45
CA GLY A 78 8.35 -21.87 -0.27
C GLY A 78 7.04 -21.51 0.43
N LEU A 79 6.47 -20.34 0.12
CA LEU A 79 5.23 -19.83 0.68
C LEU A 79 4.07 -19.98 -0.32
N GLU A 80 2.84 -19.79 0.15
CA GLU A 80 1.66 -19.83 -0.72
C GLU A 80 1.46 -18.49 -1.42
N LEU A 81 1.01 -18.49 -2.68
CA LEU A 81 0.60 -17.26 -3.37
C LEU A 81 -0.90 -17.03 -3.14
N ALA A 82 -1.28 -15.87 -2.61
CA ALA A 82 -2.69 -15.48 -2.55
C ALA A 82 -3.12 -14.90 -3.90
N ASP A 83 -3.78 -15.72 -4.72
CA ASP A 83 -4.20 -15.39 -6.08
C ASP A 83 -5.68 -15.00 -6.20
N ASN A 84 -6.43 -15.04 -5.09
CA ASN A 84 -7.86 -14.75 -4.99
C ASN A 84 -8.20 -13.43 -4.26
N ILE A 85 -7.20 -12.61 -3.92
CA ILE A 85 -7.39 -11.29 -3.31
C ILE A 85 -7.18 -10.22 -4.38
N PHE A 86 -8.20 -9.39 -4.62
CA PHE A 86 -8.21 -8.42 -5.71
C PHE A 86 -8.51 -7.02 -5.23
N GLN A 87 -7.95 -6.03 -5.92
CA GLN A 87 -8.29 -4.63 -5.78
C GLN A 87 -9.44 -4.28 -6.73
N TYR A 88 -10.47 -3.60 -6.23
CA TYR A 88 -11.53 -3.06 -7.08
C TYR A 88 -10.97 -2.09 -8.14
N PRO A 89 -11.49 -2.14 -9.39
CA PRO A 89 -11.20 -1.12 -10.40
C PRO A 89 -11.61 0.27 -9.88
N ARG A 90 -10.74 1.26 -10.03
CA ARG A 90 -11.06 2.65 -9.69
C ARG A 90 -11.40 3.44 -10.95
N ALA A 91 -12.24 4.47 -10.80
CA ALA A 91 -12.33 5.56 -11.76
C ALA A 91 -10.93 6.16 -12.01
N LYS A 92 -10.71 6.76 -13.18
CA LYS A 92 -9.39 7.18 -13.67
C LYS A 92 -8.61 7.89 -12.55
N ARG A 93 -7.41 7.39 -12.24
CA ARG A 93 -6.47 8.09 -11.36
C ARG A 93 -6.23 9.48 -11.95
N ASP A 94 -6.54 10.54 -11.21
CA ASP A 94 -5.80 11.78 -11.41
C ASP A 94 -4.35 11.49 -11.03
N ARG A 95 -3.47 11.52 -12.04
CA ARG A 95 -2.03 11.26 -11.87
C ARG A 95 -1.39 12.31 -10.95
N ASN A 96 -2.06 13.44 -10.71
CA ASN A 96 -1.63 14.53 -9.83
C ASN A 96 -2.38 14.59 -8.49
N GLY A 97 -3.16 13.56 -8.16
CA GLY A 97 -3.93 13.50 -6.92
C GLY A 97 -3.09 13.74 -5.66
N ASN A 98 -3.46 14.79 -4.91
CA ASN A 98 -2.85 15.16 -3.64
C ASN A 98 -3.13 14.10 -2.54
N PHE A 99 -2.54 14.26 -1.35
CA PHE A 99 -2.74 13.31 -0.24
C PHE A 99 -4.21 13.11 0.14
N VAL A 100 -5.00 14.19 0.17
CA VAL A 100 -6.44 14.12 0.52
C VAL A 100 -7.22 13.37 -0.56
N PHE A 101 -6.95 13.61 -1.84
CA PHE A 101 -7.53 12.84 -2.93
C PHE A 101 -7.26 11.32 -2.78
N ARG A 102 -6.04 10.95 -2.34
CA ARG A 102 -5.65 9.54 -2.17
C ARG A 102 -6.33 8.87 -0.98
N ILE A 103 -6.50 9.58 0.14
CA ILE A 103 -7.31 9.11 1.28
C ILE A 103 -8.78 8.99 0.87
N ALA A 104 -9.30 10.01 0.20
CA ALA A 104 -10.70 10.05 -0.22
C ALA A 104 -11.06 8.89 -1.15
N ASN A 105 -10.12 8.49 -2.01
CA ASN A 105 -10.25 7.42 -2.98
C ASN A 105 -9.30 6.25 -2.66
N ALA A 106 -9.26 5.85 -1.37
CA ALA A 106 -8.45 4.73 -0.91
C ALA A 106 -8.79 3.44 -1.70
N PRO A 107 -7.81 2.54 -1.91
CA PRO A 107 -8.10 1.23 -2.49
C PRO A 107 -9.08 0.44 -1.64
N GLU A 108 -10.01 -0.22 -2.32
CA GLU A 108 -10.84 -1.27 -1.72
C GLU A 108 -10.44 -2.62 -2.31
N PHE A 109 -10.55 -3.65 -1.48
CA PHE A 109 -10.16 -5.01 -1.81
C PHE A 109 -11.33 -5.97 -1.53
N PHE A 110 -11.29 -7.12 -2.20
CA PHE A 110 -12.21 -8.23 -2.02
C PHE A 110 -11.51 -9.57 -2.28
N GLY A 111 -12.14 -10.66 -1.88
CA GLY A 111 -11.57 -12.01 -1.94
C GLY A 111 -11.43 -12.64 -0.57
N ASP A 112 -11.04 -13.91 -0.51
CA ASP A 112 -11.05 -14.65 0.75
C ASP A 112 -9.75 -14.46 1.53
N ILE A 113 -9.89 -14.13 2.82
CA ILE A 113 -8.78 -14.12 3.78
C ILE A 113 -8.85 -15.40 4.62
N VAL A 114 -7.72 -16.09 4.72
CA VAL A 114 -7.57 -17.26 5.59
C VAL A 114 -7.33 -16.75 7.01
N ALA A 115 -8.32 -16.96 7.88
CA ALA A 115 -8.24 -16.51 9.26
C ALA A 115 -7.04 -17.18 9.99
N ASN A 116 -6.33 -16.40 10.79
CA ASN A 116 -5.12 -16.76 11.53
C ASN A 116 -3.91 -17.15 10.67
N ALA A 117 -3.95 -16.92 9.35
CA ALA A 117 -2.78 -17.05 8.49
C ALA A 117 -1.94 -15.76 8.47
N ASP A 118 -0.66 -15.93 8.15
CA ASP A 118 0.27 -14.82 7.97
C ASP A 118 0.29 -14.36 6.51
N TYR A 119 0.56 -13.07 6.31
CA TYR A 119 0.59 -12.44 5.01
C TYR A 119 1.84 -11.58 4.85
N VAL A 120 2.57 -11.80 3.75
CA VAL A 120 3.61 -10.91 3.24
C VAL A 120 3.00 -10.10 2.11
N VAL A 121 2.87 -8.79 2.29
CA VAL A 121 2.31 -7.91 1.28
C VAL A 121 3.43 -7.32 0.43
N VAL A 122 3.34 -7.46 -0.88
CA VAL A 122 4.32 -6.87 -1.79
C VAL A 122 3.65 -5.97 -2.83
N ASP A 123 4.33 -4.90 -3.24
CA ASP A 123 3.86 -4.00 -4.31
C ASP A 123 5.03 -3.60 -5.21
N ASP A 124 4.72 -3.05 -6.38
CA ASP A 124 5.75 -2.63 -7.33
C ASP A 124 6.40 -1.30 -6.92
N VAL A 125 5.62 -0.32 -6.47
CA VAL A 125 6.09 1.04 -6.16
C VAL A 125 5.40 1.63 -4.93
N LEU A 126 6.21 1.97 -3.93
CA LEU A 126 5.79 2.82 -2.81
C LEU A 126 5.82 4.30 -3.19
N THR A 127 4.62 4.89 -3.33
CA THR A 127 4.44 6.35 -3.39
C THR A 127 4.16 6.89 -1.98
N TYR A 128 2.91 7.17 -1.64
CA TYR A 128 2.50 7.39 -0.25
C TYR A 128 2.28 6.06 0.47
N GLY A 129 1.78 5.03 -0.21
CA GLY A 129 1.59 3.70 0.37
C GLY A 129 0.16 3.34 0.74
N GLY A 130 -0.83 4.18 0.39
CA GLY A 130 -2.25 3.87 0.64
C GLY A 130 -2.75 2.55 0.06
N THR A 131 -2.11 2.02 -1.01
CA THR A 131 -2.37 0.66 -1.49
C THR A 131 -1.97 -0.40 -0.47
N LEU A 132 -0.76 -0.30 0.08
CA LEU A 132 -0.25 -1.21 1.10
C LEU A 132 -1.06 -1.07 2.40
N ALA A 133 -1.36 0.17 2.82
CA ALA A 133 -2.18 0.44 4.00
C ALA A 133 -3.58 -0.17 3.88
N GLY A 134 -4.26 0.06 2.76
CA GLY A 134 -5.60 -0.50 2.52
C GLY A 134 -5.60 -2.03 2.41
N LEU A 135 -4.59 -2.63 1.78
CA LEU A 135 -4.50 -4.09 1.67
C LEU A 135 -4.21 -4.72 3.03
N ARG A 136 -3.30 -4.12 3.80
CA ARG A 136 -3.03 -4.55 5.18
C ARG A 136 -4.28 -4.48 6.04
N ALA A 137 -4.99 -3.35 6.00
CA ALA A 137 -6.25 -3.18 6.72
C ALA A 137 -7.26 -4.26 6.30
N TYR A 138 -7.43 -4.50 5.00
CA TYR A 138 -8.34 -5.54 4.50
C TYR A 138 -8.00 -6.92 5.06
N ILE A 139 -6.72 -7.30 5.06
CA ILE A 139 -6.27 -8.59 5.59
C ILE A 139 -6.52 -8.69 7.10
N GLU A 140 -6.07 -7.68 7.87
CA GLU A 140 -6.15 -7.69 9.34
C GLU A 140 -7.60 -7.62 9.84
N CYS A 141 -8.47 -6.84 9.20
CA CYS A 141 -9.90 -6.76 9.53
C CYS A 141 -10.67 -8.06 9.23
N ASN A 142 -10.15 -8.92 8.35
CA ASN A 142 -10.75 -10.20 8.00
C ASN A 142 -10.03 -11.40 8.65
N GLY A 143 -9.22 -11.15 9.69
CA GLY A 143 -8.65 -12.19 10.55
C GLY A 143 -7.30 -12.74 10.10
N GLY A 144 -6.68 -12.20 9.04
CA GLY A 144 -5.29 -12.48 8.70
C GLY A 144 -4.32 -11.60 9.50
N ARG A 145 -3.02 -11.86 9.40
CA ARG A 145 -1.97 -11.03 10.01
C ARG A 145 -0.91 -10.65 8.99
N VAL A 146 -0.69 -9.35 8.78
CA VAL A 146 0.42 -8.89 7.93
C VAL A 146 1.71 -8.86 8.74
N ILE A 147 2.67 -9.70 8.36
CA ILE A 147 3.96 -9.83 9.07
C ILE A 147 5.07 -9.01 8.41
N CYS A 148 4.94 -8.72 7.11
CA CYS A 148 5.93 -7.94 6.37
C CYS A 148 5.28 -7.21 5.19
N MET A 149 5.85 -6.06 4.82
CA MET A 149 5.54 -5.36 3.59
C MET A 149 6.82 -5.00 2.84
N SER A 150 6.84 -5.20 1.52
CA SER A 150 8.01 -4.89 0.68
C SER A 150 7.61 -4.29 -0.67
N THR A 151 8.49 -3.51 -1.29
CA THR A 151 8.27 -2.96 -2.63
C THR A 151 9.54 -2.95 -3.47
N LEU A 152 9.41 -3.16 -4.79
CA LEU A 152 10.56 -3.10 -5.72
C LEU A 152 11.18 -1.70 -5.81
N ALA A 153 10.38 -0.65 -5.67
CA ALA A 153 10.86 0.72 -5.69
C ALA A 153 10.03 1.63 -4.77
N GLY A 154 10.61 2.73 -4.29
CA GLY A 154 9.82 3.83 -3.73
C GLY A 154 10.44 4.59 -2.56
N ASN A 155 11.22 3.94 -1.71
CA ASN A 155 11.91 4.65 -0.63
C ASN A 155 13.11 5.45 -1.16
N PRO A 156 13.36 6.67 -0.68
CA PRO A 156 14.60 7.37 -0.93
C PRO A 156 15.69 6.63 -0.12
N PRO A 157 16.97 6.78 -0.49
CA PRO A 157 18.06 6.26 0.32
C PRO A 157 17.93 6.76 1.78
N GLY A 158 17.87 5.84 2.76
CA GLY A 158 17.78 6.16 4.18
C GLY A 158 16.37 6.12 4.81
N GLU A 159 15.31 5.86 4.06
CA GLU A 159 13.99 5.49 4.62
C GLU A 159 13.78 3.98 4.46
N GLU A 160 13.69 3.22 5.55
CA GLU A 160 13.54 1.76 5.48
C GLU A 160 12.12 1.29 5.81
N GLN A 161 11.39 2.01 6.66
CA GLN A 161 10.16 1.50 7.24
C GLN A 161 8.92 1.91 6.44
N ILE A 162 8.18 0.91 5.92
CA ILE A 162 6.88 1.13 5.27
C ILE A 162 5.79 1.33 6.33
N ALA A 163 5.68 0.40 7.27
CA ALA A 163 4.68 0.47 8.33
C ALA A 163 4.90 1.71 9.21
N VAL A 164 3.83 2.38 9.60
CA VAL A 164 3.93 3.49 10.55
C VAL A 164 4.62 3.06 11.85
N THR A 165 5.46 3.95 12.38
CA THR A 165 6.17 3.74 13.64
C THR A 165 5.28 4.02 14.86
N PRO A 166 5.53 3.36 16.01
CA PRO A 166 4.83 3.68 17.26
C PRO A 166 4.95 5.15 17.66
N SER A 167 6.09 5.79 17.38
CA SER A 167 6.31 7.21 17.66
C SER A 167 5.47 8.12 16.77
N SER A 168 5.31 7.79 15.48
CA SER A 168 4.41 8.52 14.57
C SER A 168 2.94 8.31 14.92
N ILE A 169 2.51 7.10 15.29
CA ILE A 169 1.15 6.86 15.82
C ILE A 169 0.92 7.70 17.08
N ALA A 170 1.83 7.66 18.05
CA ALA A 170 1.70 8.41 19.29
C ALA A 170 1.67 9.92 19.05
N SER A 171 2.46 10.42 18.09
CA SER A 171 2.46 11.83 17.73
C SER A 171 1.13 12.26 17.11
N LEU A 172 0.58 11.48 16.18
CA LEU A 172 -0.70 11.78 15.54
C LEU A 172 -1.87 11.62 16.52
N SER A 173 -1.86 10.58 17.34
CA SER A 173 -2.92 10.30 18.32
C SER A 173 -3.08 11.37 19.39
N ARG A 174 -2.09 12.25 19.59
CA ARG A 174 -2.21 13.40 20.51
C ARG A 174 -2.83 14.64 19.87
N MET A 175 -2.97 14.67 18.55
CA MET A 175 -3.54 15.81 17.83
C MET A 175 -5.07 15.76 17.88
N GLU A 176 -5.71 16.91 17.68
CA GLU A 176 -7.17 17.00 17.52
C GLU A 176 -7.98 16.40 18.68
N GLY A 177 -7.44 16.53 19.90
CA GLY A 177 -8.08 16.00 21.10
C GLY A 177 -8.18 14.48 21.15
N GLY A 178 -7.30 13.75 20.44
CA GLY A 178 -7.27 12.29 20.47
C GLY A 178 -8.16 11.60 19.45
N LYS A 179 -8.86 12.36 18.61
CA LYS A 179 -9.95 11.84 17.77
C LYS A 179 -9.53 11.46 16.34
N LEU A 180 -8.25 11.61 15.98
CA LEU A 180 -7.80 11.28 14.63
C LEU A 180 -7.95 9.79 14.30
N ASN A 181 -7.69 8.89 15.25
CA ASN A 181 -7.82 7.46 14.98
C ASN A 181 -9.28 7.07 14.71
N GLU A 182 -10.21 7.53 15.56
CA GLU A 182 -11.65 7.35 15.39
C GLU A 182 -12.12 7.93 14.05
N PHE A 183 -11.65 9.12 13.69
CA PHE A 183 -11.96 9.75 12.42
C PHE A 183 -11.56 8.88 11.21
N PHE A 184 -10.38 8.29 11.21
CA PHE A 184 -9.94 7.44 10.09
C PHE A 184 -10.63 6.08 10.08
N LEU A 185 -10.93 5.51 11.25
CA LEU A 185 -11.79 4.32 11.35
C LEU A 185 -13.15 4.57 10.69
N GLU A 186 -13.78 5.72 10.94
CA GLU A 186 -15.05 6.09 10.30
C GLU A 186 -14.94 6.30 8.79
N VAL A 187 -13.86 6.94 8.32
CA VAL A 187 -13.75 7.40 6.93
C VAL A 187 -13.17 6.34 5.99
N LEU A 188 -12.26 5.50 6.50
CA LEU A 188 -11.48 4.51 5.75
C LEU A 188 -11.79 3.07 6.16
N GLY A 189 -12.41 2.84 7.31
CA GLY A 189 -12.59 1.50 7.89
C GLY A 189 -11.38 0.98 8.65
N TYR A 190 -10.29 1.75 8.74
CA TYR A 190 -9.07 1.39 9.46
C TYR A 190 -8.40 2.59 10.13
N GLY A 191 -7.63 2.31 11.19
CA GLY A 191 -7.00 3.31 12.05
C GLY A 191 -5.63 3.77 11.57
N LEU A 192 -5.02 4.62 12.39
CA LEU A 192 -3.66 5.15 12.15
C LEU A 192 -2.59 4.06 12.12
N ASP A 193 -2.84 2.92 12.74
CA ASP A 193 -1.97 1.75 12.83
C ASP A 193 -1.75 1.03 11.49
N CYS A 194 -2.70 1.16 10.56
CA CYS A 194 -2.58 0.64 9.19
C CYS A 194 -1.85 1.60 8.23
N PHE A 195 -1.62 2.86 8.63
CA PHE A 195 -0.98 3.84 7.75
C PHE A 195 0.46 3.44 7.45
N THR A 196 0.98 3.94 6.34
CA THR A 196 2.43 3.93 6.14
C THR A 196 3.10 5.10 6.87
N GLU A 197 4.41 4.99 7.13
CA GLU A 197 5.17 6.07 7.74
C GLU A 197 5.15 7.35 6.87
N ARG A 198 5.12 7.19 5.55
CA ARG A 198 4.97 8.32 4.62
C ARG A 198 3.61 8.99 4.71
N GLU A 199 2.53 8.22 4.85
CA GLU A 199 1.19 8.78 5.05
C GLU A 199 1.10 9.52 6.39
N ALA A 200 1.62 8.93 7.46
CA ALA A 200 1.69 9.54 8.77
C ALA A 200 2.50 10.86 8.74
N GLY A 201 3.66 10.85 8.08
CA GLY A 201 4.51 12.03 7.90
C GLY A 201 3.80 13.15 7.13
N LYS A 202 3.13 12.83 6.02
CA LYS A 202 2.39 13.82 5.23
C LYS A 202 1.18 14.36 5.98
N LEU A 203 0.41 13.51 6.66
CA LEU A 203 -0.72 13.93 7.51
C LEU A 203 -0.25 14.90 8.60
N ARG A 204 0.80 14.55 9.33
CA ARG A 204 1.41 15.42 10.34
C ARG A 204 1.83 16.77 9.75
N SER A 205 2.47 16.77 8.59
CA SER A 205 2.84 18.01 7.90
C SER A 205 1.61 18.86 7.55
N LEU A 206 0.54 18.25 7.05
CA LEU A 206 -0.70 18.95 6.72
C LEU A 206 -1.32 19.59 7.96
N LEU A 207 -1.45 18.83 9.05
CA LEU A 207 -2.01 19.32 10.31
C LEU A 207 -1.18 20.46 10.91
N GLN A 208 0.14 20.30 11.00
CA GLN A 208 1.01 21.24 11.72
C GLN A 208 1.48 22.43 10.88
N LYS A 209 1.57 22.30 9.56
CA LYS A 209 2.16 23.33 8.70
C LYS A 209 1.13 23.99 7.79
N GLU A 210 0.34 23.20 7.09
CA GLU A 210 -0.51 23.68 6.00
C GLU A 210 -1.90 24.12 6.50
N TRP A 211 -2.55 23.34 7.35
CA TRP A 211 -3.90 23.60 7.85
C TRP A 211 -3.91 24.36 9.17
N LYS A 212 -2.98 24.06 10.11
CA LYS A 212 -2.77 24.79 11.37
C LYS A 212 -4.09 25.19 12.05
N LYS A 213 -4.32 26.51 12.22
CA LYS A 213 -5.47 27.10 12.92
C LYS A 213 -6.80 26.91 12.18
N ASN A 214 -6.76 26.60 10.88
CA ASN A 214 -7.95 26.38 10.06
C ASN A 214 -8.38 24.91 10.05
N PHE A 215 -7.62 24.02 10.69
CA PHE A 215 -7.95 22.61 10.74
C PHE A 215 -9.07 22.33 11.74
N SER A 216 -9.97 21.45 11.32
CA SER A 216 -10.86 20.69 12.19
C SER A 216 -11.15 19.34 11.52
N LEU A 217 -11.61 18.36 12.28
CA LEU A 217 -12.04 17.08 11.70
C LEU A 217 -13.19 17.27 10.70
N ASP A 218 -14.09 18.23 10.94
CA ASP A 218 -15.16 18.58 9.99
C ASP A 218 -14.61 19.20 8.70
N PHE A 219 -13.58 20.04 8.79
CA PHE A 219 -12.87 20.57 7.61
C PHE A 219 -12.28 19.43 6.77
N LEU A 220 -11.59 18.47 7.39
CA LEU A 220 -11.04 17.32 6.68
C LEU A 220 -12.14 16.45 6.06
N ARG A 221 -13.22 16.18 6.81
CA ARG A 221 -14.39 15.43 6.33
C ARG A 221 -14.97 16.07 5.07
N LYS A 222 -15.19 17.39 5.09
CA LYS A 222 -15.72 18.14 3.94
C LYS A 222 -14.79 18.06 2.72
N ARG A 223 -13.48 18.12 2.92
CA ARG A 223 -12.51 17.95 1.82
C ARG A 223 -12.57 16.55 1.23
N ILE A 224 -12.61 15.52 2.07
CA ILE A 224 -12.71 14.13 1.61
C ILE A 224 -14.00 13.91 0.81
N LEU A 225 -15.13 14.42 1.30
CA LEU A 225 -16.41 14.32 0.59
C LEU A 225 -16.38 15.03 -0.77
N ARG A 226 -15.72 16.18 -0.86
CA ARG A 226 -15.55 16.90 -2.14
C ARG A 226 -14.73 16.08 -3.13
N GLU A 227 -13.59 15.55 -2.72
CA GLU A 227 -12.71 14.76 -3.58
C GLU A 227 -13.42 13.47 -4.07
N ARG A 228 -14.25 12.84 -3.22
CA ARG A 228 -15.10 11.71 -3.62
C ARG A 228 -16.16 12.10 -4.65
N HIS A 229 -16.83 13.24 -4.44
CA HIS A 229 -17.84 13.74 -5.37
C HIS A 229 -17.23 14.07 -6.74
N GLU A 230 -16.10 14.79 -6.76
CA GLU A 230 -15.41 15.15 -8.01
C GLU A 230 -14.98 13.90 -8.79
N ALA A 231 -14.44 12.88 -8.11
CA ALA A 231 -14.05 11.61 -8.71
C ALA A 231 -15.22 10.78 -9.27
N ALA A 232 -16.43 10.94 -8.72
CA ALA A 232 -17.63 10.27 -9.22
C ALA A 232 -18.23 10.95 -10.46
N THR A 233 -17.94 12.24 -10.64
CA THR A 233 -18.53 13.07 -11.72
C THR A 233 -17.62 13.28 -12.93
N GLY A 234 -16.34 12.89 -12.86
CA GLY A 234 -15.33 13.07 -13.92
C GLY A 234 -14.89 11.77 -14.59
#